data_AF-A0A3B9PBS7-F1
#
_entry.id   AF-A0A3B9PBS7-F1
#
_cell.length_a   1.000
_cell.length_b   1.000
_cell.length_c   1.000
_cell.angle_alpha   90.00
_cell.angle_beta   90.00
_cell.angle_gamma   90.00
#
_symmetry.space_group_name_H-M   'P 1'
#
loop_
_entity.id
_entity.type
_entity.pdbx_description
1 polymer ?
#
loop_
_entity_poly.entity_id
_entity_poly.type
_entity_poly.pdbx_seq_one_letter_code
_entity_poly.pdbx_strand_id
1 'polypeptide(L)'
;MIKFLDLINVFYIFSIFGTSAAVLGSVIAGIFYRGKEGESYSPLNHFISELGEMGVSRSAWVFNLGLMISGISLILGSLSLGLVCPGILAKIGMAVGIISSVGLFFLGVFSMNKIKPHTTAAMTYFRGGLSMAILFTLAITLQPEEALVLPRAYSLAGLPAILSFAGFLFMIPRAVKKSKHNYSRLKM
;
A
#
# COMPACT_ATOMS: atom_id res chain seq x y z
N MET A 1 18.88 15.96 -20.83
CA MET A 1 18.36 16.87 -19.79
C MET A 1 16.82 17.02 -19.90
N ILE A 2 16.08 15.92 -20.13
CA ILE A 2 14.68 15.83 -19.63
C ILE A 2 14.86 15.96 -18.12
N LYS A 3 14.48 17.11 -17.55
CA LYS A 3 15.25 17.70 -16.46
C LYS A 3 15.06 16.83 -15.22
N PHE A 4 16.15 16.50 -14.55
CA PHE A 4 16.13 15.78 -13.27
C PHE A 4 15.13 16.36 -12.25
N LEU A 5 14.95 17.70 -12.30
CA LEU A 5 13.93 18.45 -11.57
C LEU A 5 12.49 18.03 -11.94
N ASP A 6 12.23 17.69 -13.20
CA ASP A 6 10.93 17.21 -13.64
C ASP A 6 10.63 15.85 -13.01
N LEU A 7 11.62 14.97 -12.88
CA LEU A 7 11.43 13.66 -12.26
C LEU A 7 11.17 13.79 -10.76
N ILE A 8 11.95 14.57 -10.00
CA ILE A 8 11.66 14.70 -8.56
C ILE A 8 10.28 15.31 -8.30
N ASN A 9 9.83 16.24 -9.16
CA ASN A 9 8.47 16.76 -9.13
C ASN A 9 7.42 15.69 -9.44
N VAL A 10 7.68 14.80 -10.41
CA VAL A 10 6.84 13.61 -10.67
C VAL A 10 6.72 12.76 -9.40
N PHE A 11 7.83 12.51 -8.68
CA PHE A 11 7.77 11.77 -7.42
C PHE A 11 6.87 12.46 -6.40
N TYR A 12 7.02 13.76 -6.18
CA TYR A 12 6.18 14.49 -5.23
C TYR A 12 4.70 14.50 -5.62
N ILE A 13 4.39 14.83 -6.88
CA ILE A 13 3.01 14.92 -7.38
C ILE A 13 2.31 13.58 -7.22
N PHE A 14 2.91 12.48 -7.70
CA PHE A 14 2.27 11.17 -7.63
C PHE A 14 2.26 10.59 -6.21
N SER A 15 3.24 10.92 -5.36
CA SER A 15 3.18 10.53 -3.94
C SER A 15 2.02 11.20 -3.21
N ILE A 16 1.83 12.51 -3.42
CA ILE A 16 0.73 13.27 -2.82
C ILE A 16 -0.61 12.76 -3.38
N PHE A 17 -0.72 12.65 -4.71
CA PHE A 17 -1.96 12.25 -5.36
C PHE A 17 -2.36 10.82 -4.98
N GLY A 18 -1.43 9.88 -5.03
CA GLY A 18 -1.67 8.49 -4.65
C GLY A 18 -2.05 8.35 -3.16
N THR A 19 -1.29 8.97 -2.26
CA THR A 19 -1.60 8.93 -0.82
C THR A 19 -2.96 9.56 -0.54
N SER A 20 -3.27 10.69 -1.17
CA SER A 20 -4.58 11.35 -1.02
C SER A 20 -5.71 10.45 -1.51
N ALA A 21 -5.54 9.75 -2.64
CA ALA A 21 -6.55 8.84 -3.17
C ALA A 21 -6.82 7.66 -2.21
N ALA A 22 -5.77 7.05 -1.64
CA ALA A 22 -5.93 5.98 -0.65
C ALA A 22 -6.61 6.48 0.64
N VAL A 23 -6.16 7.61 1.18
CA VAL A 23 -6.67 8.17 2.43
C VAL A 23 -8.12 8.63 2.27
N LEU A 24 -8.42 9.45 1.26
CA LEU A 24 -9.78 9.91 1.00
C LEU A 24 -10.70 8.74 0.67
N GLY A 25 -10.24 7.79 -0.15
CA GLY A 25 -10.98 6.57 -0.48
C GLY A 25 -11.38 5.79 0.77
N SER A 26 -10.44 5.62 1.70
CA SER A 26 -10.64 4.90 2.97
C SER A 26 -11.55 5.67 3.93
N VAL A 27 -11.34 6.97 4.10
CA VAL A 27 -12.13 7.81 5.01
C VAL A 27 -13.58 7.90 4.53
N ILE A 28 -13.79 8.21 3.24
CA ILE A 28 -15.14 8.31 2.67
C ILE A 28 -15.84 6.96 2.76
N ALA A 29 -15.17 5.86 2.40
CA ALA A 29 -15.77 4.53 2.50
C ALA A 29 -16.12 4.17 3.95
N GLY A 30 -15.22 4.44 4.89
CA GLY A 30 -15.42 4.17 6.31
C GLY A 30 -16.57 4.95 6.95
N ILE A 31 -16.76 6.23 6.59
CA ILE A 31 -17.87 7.05 7.09
C ILE A 31 -19.24 6.43 6.74
N PHE A 32 -19.37 5.92 5.51
CA PHE A 32 -20.62 5.35 5.00
C PHE A 32 -20.70 3.82 5.13
N TYR A 33 -19.73 3.21 5.81
CA TYR A 33 -19.66 1.76 5.94
C TYR A 33 -20.77 1.24 6.86
N ARG A 34 -21.42 0.17 6.40
CA ARG A 34 -22.26 -0.71 7.19
C ARG A 34 -21.85 -2.14 6.89
N GLY A 35 -21.48 -2.88 7.92
CA GLY A 35 -21.04 -4.26 7.80
C GLY A 35 -22.20 -5.23 7.61
N LYS A 36 -21.91 -6.53 7.68
CA LYS A 36 -22.88 -7.59 7.37
C LYS A 36 -24.01 -7.67 8.40
N GLU A 37 -23.78 -7.16 9.60
CA GLU A 37 -24.73 -7.09 10.70
C GLU A 37 -25.26 -5.65 10.90
N GLY A 38 -24.96 -4.73 9.97
CA GLY A 38 -25.35 -3.32 10.05
C GLY A 38 -24.45 -2.47 10.95
N GLU A 39 -23.35 -3.02 11.42
CA GLU A 39 -22.36 -2.38 12.29
C GLU A 39 -21.58 -1.26 11.57
N SER A 40 -21.13 -0.26 12.34
CA SER A 40 -20.24 0.79 11.82
C SER A 40 -18.80 0.31 11.72
N TYR A 41 -18.03 0.91 10.81
CA TYR A 41 -16.62 0.56 10.65
C TYR A 41 -15.82 0.86 11.93
N SER A 42 -14.93 -0.06 12.27
CA SER A 42 -14.01 0.06 13.41
C SER A 42 -12.65 -0.50 12.98
N PRO A 43 -11.58 0.33 12.96
CA PRO A 43 -10.23 -0.13 12.60
C PRO A 43 -9.65 -1.22 13.52
N LEU A 44 -10.21 -1.37 14.72
CA LEU A 44 -9.77 -2.37 15.69
C LEU A 44 -10.48 -3.71 15.51
N ASN A 45 -11.63 -3.72 14.84
CA ASN A 45 -12.50 -4.89 14.72
C ASN A 45 -12.70 -5.36 13.28
N HIS A 46 -12.41 -4.52 12.29
CA HIS A 46 -12.57 -4.82 10.87
C HIS A 46 -11.23 -4.69 10.13
N PHE A 47 -11.08 -5.48 9.08
CA PHE A 47 -10.02 -5.25 8.10
C PHE A 47 -10.38 -4.05 7.23
N ILE A 48 -9.39 -3.23 6.91
CA ILE A 48 -9.57 -2.11 5.97
C ILE A 48 -10.05 -2.57 4.59
N SER A 49 -9.71 -3.80 4.18
CA SER A 49 -10.16 -4.36 2.92
C SER A 49 -11.68 -4.62 2.87
N GLU A 50 -12.36 -4.71 4.02
CA GLU A 50 -13.81 -4.84 4.08
C GLU A 50 -14.52 -3.57 3.59
N LEU A 51 -13.86 -2.42 3.67
CA LEU A 51 -14.37 -1.17 3.08
C LEU A 51 -14.68 -1.33 1.60
N GLY A 52 -13.92 -2.18 0.90
CA GLY A 52 -14.06 -2.49 -0.53
C GLY A 52 -14.99 -3.66 -0.85
N GLU A 53 -15.63 -4.29 0.13
CA GLU A 53 -16.52 -5.44 -0.10
C GLU A 53 -17.82 -4.99 -0.78
N MET A 54 -17.93 -5.26 -2.08
CA MET A 54 -19.08 -4.91 -2.92
C MET A 54 -20.32 -5.68 -2.43
N GLY A 55 -21.45 -5.00 -2.32
CA GLY A 55 -22.69 -5.59 -1.80
C GLY A 55 -22.80 -5.61 -0.27
N VAL A 56 -21.73 -5.25 0.45
CA VAL A 56 -21.75 -4.99 1.90
C VAL A 56 -21.63 -3.49 2.15
N SER A 57 -20.52 -2.89 1.69
CA SER A 57 -20.27 -1.47 1.84
C SER A 57 -20.86 -0.67 0.67
N ARG A 58 -21.79 0.26 0.97
CA ARG A 58 -22.47 1.11 -0.04
C ARG A 58 -21.48 1.94 -0.85
N SER A 59 -20.37 2.34 -0.24
CA SER A 59 -19.30 3.16 -0.79
C SER A 59 -18.06 2.34 -1.15
N ALA A 60 -18.17 1.00 -1.29
CA ALA A 60 -17.06 0.11 -1.61
C ALA A 60 -16.27 0.52 -2.85
N TRP A 61 -16.98 1.01 -3.87
CA TRP A 61 -16.36 1.48 -5.10
C TRP A 61 -15.39 2.66 -4.88
N VAL A 62 -15.65 3.52 -3.88
CA VAL A 62 -14.81 4.68 -3.55
C VAL A 62 -13.47 4.22 -3.00
N PHE A 63 -13.49 3.26 -2.07
CA PHE A 63 -12.28 2.64 -1.54
C PHE A 63 -11.49 1.94 -2.64
N ASN A 64 -12.16 1.10 -3.44
CA ASN A 64 -11.52 0.33 -4.50
C ASN A 64 -10.89 1.23 -5.57
N LEU A 65 -11.58 2.29 -5.99
CA LEU A 65 -11.04 3.28 -6.92
C LEU A 65 -9.85 4.03 -6.32
N GLY A 66 -9.93 4.40 -5.03
CA GLY A 66 -8.82 4.99 -4.29
C GLY A 66 -7.56 4.11 -4.33
N LEU A 67 -7.70 2.79 -4.10
CA LEU A 67 -6.58 1.85 -4.20
C LEU A 67 -6.02 1.74 -5.63
N MET A 68 -6.89 1.71 -6.65
CA MET A 68 -6.45 1.67 -8.05
C MET A 68 -5.64 2.92 -8.44
N ILE A 69 -6.15 4.11 -8.12
CA ILE A 69 -5.46 5.38 -8.37
C ILE A 69 -4.13 5.42 -7.61
N SER A 70 -4.12 4.95 -6.37
CA SER A 70 -2.91 4.87 -5.54
C SER A 70 -1.88 3.92 -6.13
N GLY A 71 -2.30 2.75 -6.63
CA GLY A 71 -1.43 1.80 -7.30
C GLY A 71 -0.76 2.40 -8.54
N ILE A 72 -1.53 3.05 -9.43
CA ILE A 72 -0.98 3.72 -10.62
C ILE A 72 -0.01 4.83 -10.21
N SER A 73 -0.38 5.64 -9.22
CA SER A 73 0.47 6.73 -8.73
C SER A 73 1.77 6.21 -8.12
N LEU A 74 1.71 5.10 -7.37
CA LEU A 74 2.89 4.49 -6.77
C LEU A 74 3.83 3.88 -7.81
N ILE A 75 3.33 3.39 -8.96
CA ILE A 75 4.18 3.00 -10.10
C ILE A 75 5.00 4.19 -10.56
N LEU A 76 4.35 5.33 -10.82
CA LEU A 76 5.02 6.54 -11.33
C LEU A 76 5.96 7.16 -10.30
N GLY A 77 5.56 7.18 -9.01
CA GLY A 77 6.39 7.61 -7.91
C GLY A 77 7.63 6.73 -7.72
N SER A 78 7.47 5.40 -7.75
CA SER A 78 8.58 4.44 -7.61
C SER A 78 9.54 4.51 -8.79
N LEU A 79 9.02 4.64 -10.02
CA LEU A 79 9.81 4.84 -11.23
C LEU A 79 10.63 6.11 -11.14
N SER A 80 9.99 7.23 -10.78
CA SER A 80 10.70 8.50 -10.62
C SER A 80 11.79 8.41 -9.56
N LEU A 81 11.45 8.03 -8.31
CA LEU A 81 12.40 7.99 -7.21
C LEU A 81 13.57 7.04 -7.52
N GLY A 82 13.26 5.89 -8.12
CA GLY A 82 14.25 4.92 -8.58
C GLY A 82 15.21 5.44 -9.64
N LEU A 83 14.72 6.25 -10.58
CA LEU A 83 15.55 6.84 -11.63
C LEU A 83 16.42 7.98 -11.10
N VAL A 84 15.88 8.80 -10.20
CA VAL A 84 16.54 10.00 -9.67
C VAL A 84 17.57 9.66 -8.60
N CYS A 85 17.25 8.78 -7.64
CA CYS A 85 18.21 8.39 -6.60
C CYS A 85 19.37 7.54 -7.18
N PRO A 86 20.63 7.80 -6.77
CA PRO A 86 21.77 7.03 -7.22
C PRO A 86 21.84 5.65 -6.55
N GLY A 87 22.63 4.76 -7.14
CA GLY A 87 22.98 3.46 -6.55
C GLY A 87 22.00 2.32 -6.84
N ILE A 88 22.48 1.09 -6.62
CA ILE A 88 21.75 -0.14 -6.95
C ILE A 88 20.50 -0.34 -6.07
N LEU A 89 20.53 0.11 -4.81
CA LEU A 89 19.39 0.01 -3.89
C LEU A 89 18.16 0.75 -4.43
N ALA A 90 18.35 1.95 -5.02
CA ALA A 90 17.26 2.69 -5.64
C ALA A 90 16.66 1.94 -6.84
N LYS A 91 17.49 1.27 -7.66
CA LYS A 91 17.03 0.51 -8.83
C LYS A 91 16.28 -0.77 -8.44
N ILE A 92 16.74 -1.46 -7.41
CA ILE A 92 16.02 -2.62 -6.86
C ILE A 92 14.71 -2.14 -6.19
N GLY A 93 14.78 -1.06 -5.41
CA GLY A 93 13.61 -0.44 -4.77
C GLY A 93 12.53 -0.04 -5.78
N MET A 94 12.94 0.50 -6.92
CA MET A 94 12.07 0.80 -8.06
C MET A 94 11.36 -0.45 -8.59
N ALA A 95 12.10 -1.49 -8.92
CA ALA A 95 11.53 -2.72 -9.49
C ALA A 95 10.53 -3.36 -8.53
N VAL A 96 10.91 -3.50 -7.26
CA VAL A 96 10.04 -4.06 -6.21
C VAL A 96 8.86 -3.14 -5.93
N GLY A 97 9.05 -1.82 -5.98
CA GLY A 97 7.99 -0.83 -5.82
C GLY A 97 6.93 -0.92 -6.91
N ILE A 98 7.34 -1.10 -8.17
CA ILE A 98 6.42 -1.33 -9.28
C ILE A 98 5.60 -2.61 -9.05
N ILE A 99 6.25 -3.72 -8.65
CA ILE A 99 5.56 -4.98 -8.34
C ILE A 99 4.54 -4.80 -7.21
N SER A 100 4.95 -4.13 -6.13
CA SER A 100 4.08 -3.81 -5.00
C SER A 100 2.86 -2.98 -5.44
N SER A 101 3.10 -1.96 -6.26
CA SER A 101 2.08 -1.05 -6.77
C SER A 101 1.04 -1.74 -7.65
N VAL A 102 1.47 -2.73 -8.45
CA VAL A 102 0.56 -3.60 -9.20
C VAL A 102 -0.30 -4.42 -8.25
N GLY A 103 0.28 -4.93 -7.15
CA GLY A 103 -0.47 -5.56 -6.07
C GLY A 103 -1.54 -4.63 -5.47
N LEU A 104 -1.18 -3.37 -5.17
CA LEU A 104 -2.10 -2.35 -4.65
C LEU A 104 -3.24 -2.05 -5.62
N PHE A 105 -2.94 -1.90 -6.90
CA PHE A 105 -3.95 -1.71 -7.93
C PHE A 105 -4.94 -2.88 -7.94
N PHE A 106 -4.42 -4.11 -7.92
CA PHE A 106 -5.27 -5.30 -7.93
C PHE A 106 -6.06 -5.52 -6.64
N LEU A 107 -5.67 -4.93 -5.51
CA LEU A 107 -6.52 -4.91 -4.31
C LEU A 107 -7.83 -4.15 -4.54
N GLY A 108 -7.81 -3.08 -5.33
CA GLY A 108 -9.02 -2.37 -5.73
C GLY A 108 -9.85 -3.14 -6.77
N VAL A 109 -9.19 -3.88 -7.67
CA VAL A 109 -9.88 -4.70 -8.69
C VAL A 109 -10.50 -5.97 -8.09
N PHE A 110 -9.77 -6.64 -7.19
CA PHE A 110 -10.19 -7.86 -6.52
C PHE A 110 -10.56 -7.54 -5.08
N SER A 111 -11.79 -7.07 -4.88
CA SER A 111 -12.35 -6.85 -3.54
C SER A 111 -12.51 -8.16 -2.75
N MET A 112 -12.89 -8.04 -1.47
CA MET A 112 -13.13 -9.16 -0.55
C MET A 112 -14.11 -10.23 -1.09
N ASN A 113 -14.95 -9.88 -2.06
CA ASN A 113 -15.84 -10.82 -2.78
C ASN A 113 -15.07 -11.91 -3.53
N LYS A 114 -13.82 -11.65 -3.93
CA LYS A 114 -12.94 -12.59 -4.63
C LYS A 114 -11.72 -12.90 -3.75
N ILE A 115 -11.94 -13.61 -2.64
CA ILE A 115 -10.94 -13.77 -1.57
C ILE A 115 -9.59 -14.34 -2.02
N LYS A 116 -9.56 -15.28 -2.98
CA LYS A 116 -8.32 -15.88 -3.49
C LYS A 116 -7.44 -14.84 -4.20
N PRO A 117 -7.88 -14.21 -5.31
CA PRO A 117 -7.07 -13.19 -5.97
C PRO A 117 -6.85 -11.95 -5.09
N HIS A 118 -7.80 -11.59 -4.22
CA HIS A 118 -7.61 -10.53 -3.22
C HIS A 118 -6.42 -10.82 -2.30
N THR A 119 -6.36 -12.02 -1.72
CA THR A 119 -5.28 -12.42 -0.82
C THR A 119 -3.93 -12.45 -1.54
N THR A 120 -3.89 -12.92 -2.79
CA THR A 120 -2.66 -12.89 -3.59
C THR A 120 -2.19 -11.45 -3.83
N ALA A 121 -3.10 -10.55 -4.24
CA ALA A 121 -2.79 -9.13 -4.44
C ALA A 121 -2.31 -8.47 -3.14
N ALA A 122 -2.99 -8.76 -2.03
CA ALA A 122 -2.61 -8.30 -0.69
C ALA A 122 -1.19 -8.74 -0.34
N MET A 123 -0.88 -10.03 -0.43
CA MET A 123 0.45 -10.54 -0.05
C MET A 123 1.55 -9.99 -0.96
N THR A 124 1.28 -9.76 -2.25
CA THR A 124 2.21 -9.07 -3.16
C THR A 124 2.45 -7.63 -2.73
N TYR A 125 1.39 -6.87 -2.44
CA TYR A 125 1.49 -5.49 -1.97
C TYR A 125 2.23 -5.38 -0.64
N PHE A 126 1.87 -6.19 0.37
CA PHE A 126 2.47 -6.07 1.70
C PHE A 126 3.94 -6.52 1.72
N ARG A 127 4.29 -7.63 1.04
CA ARG A 127 5.69 -8.10 0.97
C ARG A 127 6.55 -7.20 0.09
N GLY A 128 6.05 -6.85 -1.09
CA GLY A 128 6.72 -5.92 -2.00
C GLY A 128 6.86 -4.54 -1.37
N GLY A 129 5.81 -4.04 -0.72
CA GLY A 129 5.78 -2.76 -0.02
C GLY A 129 6.78 -2.66 1.11
N LEU A 130 6.92 -3.72 1.94
CA LEU A 130 7.95 -3.78 2.97
C LEU A 130 9.35 -3.67 2.36
N SER A 131 9.65 -4.50 1.36
CA SER A 131 10.95 -4.51 0.69
C SER A 131 11.24 -3.18 0.00
N MET A 132 10.27 -2.63 -0.73
CA MET A 132 10.35 -1.31 -1.36
C MET A 132 10.65 -0.22 -0.33
N ALA A 133 9.90 -0.18 0.78
CA ALA A 133 10.08 0.83 1.81
C ALA A 133 11.46 0.77 2.46
N ILE A 134 11.96 -0.44 2.77
CA ILE A 134 13.32 -0.63 3.28
C ILE A 134 14.35 -0.17 2.26
N LEU A 135 14.23 -0.59 1.00
CA LEU A 135 15.19 -0.27 -0.05
C LEU A 135 15.28 1.22 -0.33
N PHE A 136 14.14 1.92 -0.46
CA PHE A 136 14.17 3.37 -0.66
C PHE A 136 14.61 4.14 0.58
N THR A 137 14.26 3.67 1.79
CA THR A 137 14.79 4.25 3.03
C THR A 137 16.30 4.18 3.05
N LEU A 138 16.88 3.00 2.78
CA LEU A 138 18.33 2.82 2.71
C LEU A 138 18.96 3.61 1.56
N ALA A 139 18.33 3.62 0.38
CA ALA A 139 18.82 4.37 -0.77
C ALA A 139 18.90 5.87 -0.49
N ILE A 140 17.92 6.45 0.22
CA ILE A 140 17.92 7.86 0.61
C ILE A 140 18.96 8.14 1.71
N THR A 141 19.08 7.25 2.70
CA THR A 141 20.04 7.42 3.81
C THR A 141 21.49 7.34 3.33
N LEU A 142 21.78 6.40 2.43
CA LEU A 142 23.14 6.05 1.99
C LEU A 142 23.58 6.77 0.71
N GLN A 143 22.87 7.84 0.31
CA GLN A 143 23.28 8.66 -0.83
C GLN A 143 24.70 9.20 -0.63
N PRO A 144 25.59 9.10 -1.63
CA PRO A 144 26.88 9.79 -1.63
C PRO A 144 26.67 11.32 -1.56
N GLU A 145 27.59 12.03 -0.90
CA GLU A 145 27.43 13.48 -0.66
C GLU A 145 27.44 14.29 -1.95
N GLU A 146 28.25 13.86 -2.92
CA GLU A 146 28.37 14.42 -4.26
C GLU A 146 27.13 14.20 -5.15
N ALA A 147 26.23 13.30 -4.76
CA ALA A 147 25.06 12.89 -5.52
C ALA A 147 23.75 13.00 -4.71
N LEU A 148 23.72 13.89 -3.70
CA LEU A 148 22.55 14.13 -2.87
C LEU A 148 21.37 14.68 -3.70
N VAL A 149 20.32 13.87 -3.78
CA VAL A 149 19.05 14.21 -4.44
C VAL A 149 18.04 14.73 -3.43
N LEU A 150 17.93 14.01 -2.32
CA LEU A 150 17.00 14.28 -1.23
C LEU A 150 17.79 14.42 0.08
N PRO A 151 17.38 15.32 0.99
CA PRO A 151 17.94 15.36 2.33
C PRO A 151 17.81 13.99 2.99
N ARG A 152 18.88 13.47 3.60
CA ARG A 152 18.88 12.13 4.25
C ARG A 152 17.78 11.97 5.29
N ALA A 153 17.35 13.06 5.94
CA ALA A 153 16.24 13.07 6.88
C ALA A 153 14.91 12.58 6.29
N TYR A 154 14.70 12.67 4.97
CA TYR A 154 13.50 12.15 4.30
C TYR A 154 13.37 10.63 4.44
N SER A 155 14.47 9.91 4.68
CA SER A 155 14.44 8.47 4.96
C SER A 155 13.57 8.11 6.18
N LEU A 156 13.42 9.03 7.15
CA LEU A 156 12.59 8.80 8.33
C LEU A 156 11.11 8.61 7.97
N ALA A 157 10.65 9.15 6.84
CA ALA A 157 9.29 8.95 6.35
C ALA A 157 9.00 7.49 5.99
N GLY A 158 10.03 6.67 5.75
CA GLY A 158 9.88 5.24 5.49
C GLY A 158 9.56 4.42 6.74
N LEU A 159 9.93 4.88 7.94
CA LEU A 159 9.80 4.11 9.18
C LEU A 159 8.33 3.74 9.50
N PRO A 160 7.35 4.65 9.43
CA PRO A 160 5.95 4.28 9.67
C PRO A 160 5.44 3.21 8.69
N ALA A 161 5.84 3.30 7.42
CA ALA A 161 5.46 2.32 6.40
C ALA A 161 6.09 0.95 6.69
N ILE A 162 7.39 0.90 6.99
CA ILE A 162 8.10 -0.33 7.36
C ILE A 162 7.43 -1.02 8.55
N LEU A 163 7.16 -0.26 9.61
CA LEU A 163 6.49 -0.79 10.80
C LEU A 163 5.08 -1.31 10.50
N SER A 164 4.33 -0.60 9.67
CA SER A 164 2.97 -1.00 9.27
C SER A 164 2.98 -2.28 8.43
N PHE A 165 3.82 -2.36 7.40
CA PHE A 165 3.94 -3.55 6.56
C PHE A 165 4.46 -4.76 7.34
N ALA A 166 5.50 -4.58 8.15
CA ALA A 166 6.05 -5.64 8.99
C ALA A 166 5.04 -6.11 10.04
N GLY A 167 4.34 -5.18 10.70
CA GLY A 167 3.29 -5.48 11.67
C GLY A 167 2.17 -6.31 11.05
N PHE A 168 1.65 -5.91 9.89
CA PHE A 168 0.63 -6.68 9.17
C PHE A 168 1.12 -8.10 8.83
N LEU A 169 2.30 -8.23 8.24
CA LEU A 169 2.87 -9.52 7.83
C LEU A 169 3.14 -10.45 9.03
N PHE A 170 3.49 -9.87 10.18
CA PHE A 170 3.66 -10.62 11.42
C PHE A 170 2.34 -11.09 12.02
N MET A 171 1.29 -10.27 11.94
CA MET A 171 -0.02 -10.55 12.55
C MET A 171 -0.91 -11.45 11.71
N ILE A 172 -0.85 -11.36 10.37
CA ILE A 172 -1.80 -12.04 9.48
C ILE A 172 -1.84 -13.58 9.63
N PRO A 173 -0.73 -14.32 9.85
CA PRO A 173 -0.80 -15.77 10.01
C PRO A 173 -1.60 -16.18 11.26
N ARG A 174 -1.50 -15.39 12.34
CA ARG A 174 -2.24 -15.62 13.59
C ARG A 174 -3.73 -15.37 13.40
N ALA A 175 -4.08 -14.29 12.69
CA ALA A 175 -5.47 -13.96 12.36
C ALA A 175 -6.13 -15.05 11.52
N VAL A 176 -5.44 -15.55 10.49
CA VAL A 176 -5.92 -16.64 9.63
C VAL A 176 -6.12 -17.94 10.42
N LYS A 177 -5.17 -18.32 11.29
CA LYS A 177 -5.29 -19.51 12.13
C LYS A 177 -6.49 -19.43 13.08
N LYS A 178 -6.71 -18.27 13.71
CA LYS A 178 -7.83 -18.02 14.61
C LYS A 178 -9.18 -18.15 13.88
N SER A 179 -9.30 -17.56 12.69
CA SER A 179 -10.50 -17.66 11.85
C SER A 179 -10.84 -19.11 11.48
N LYS A 180 -9.84 -19.90 11.04
CA LYS A 180 -10.04 -21.34 10.74
C LYS A 180 -10.51 -22.14 11.97
N HIS A 181 -9.90 -21.90 13.13
CA HIS A 181 -10.27 -22.60 14.37
C HIS A 181 -11.71 -22.29 14.79
N ASN A 182 -12.15 -21.03 14.70
CA ASN A 182 -13.52 -20.65 15.02
C ASN A 182 -14.53 -21.32 14.08
N TYR A 183 -14.23 -21.37 12.78
CA TYR A 183 -15.09 -22.03 11.79
C TYR A 183 -15.23 -23.54 12.03
N SER A 184 -14.16 -24.23 12.45
CA SER A 184 -14.24 -25.65 12.80
C SER A 184 -15.09 -25.93 14.05
N ARG A 185 -15.17 -25.00 15.01
CA ARG A 185 -16.02 -25.16 16.21
C ARG A 185 -17.51 -25.02 15.90
N LEU A 186 -17.88 -24.16 14.96
CA LEU A 186 -19.28 -23.95 14.56
C LEU A 186 -19.87 -25.13 13.75
N LYS A 187 -19.03 -26.08 13.33
CA LYS A 187 -19.43 -27.29 12.58
C LYS A 187 -19.52 -28.55 13.45
N MET A 188 -19.18 -28.46 14.73
CA MET A 188 -19.37 -29.51 15.74
C MET A 188 -20.59 -29.16 16.58
#